data_AF-A0A5R8W971-F1
#
_entry.id   AF-A0A5R8W971-F1
#
_cell.length_a   1.000
_cell.length_b   1.000
_cell.length_c   1.000
_cell.angle_alpha   90.00
_cell.angle_beta   90.00
_cell.angle_gamma   90.00
#
_symmetry.space_group_name_H-M   'P 1'
#
loop_
_entity.id
_entity.type
_entity.pdbx_description
1 polymer ?
#
loop_
_entity_poly.entity_id
_entity_poly.type
_entity_poly.pdbx_seq_one_letter_code
_entity_poly.pdbx_strand_id
1 'polypeptide(L)' 'MNVKPATRSDWARVELGTQVSLSGNGQLLHQGTVVAKTTSGSALWIVSANRERRMYRNGSGHHLTVEEAPQKGSRVPL' A
#
# COMPACT_ATOMS: atom_id res chain seq x y z
N MET A 1 -8.44 19.10 2.63
CA MET A 1 -9.14 18.04 1.86
C MET A 1 -9.56 16.95 2.84
N ASN A 2 -10.83 16.54 2.84
CA ASN A 2 -11.27 15.36 3.60
C ASN A 2 -10.77 14.10 2.88
N VAL A 3 -9.63 13.57 3.29
CA VAL A 3 -9.14 12.28 2.79
C VAL A 3 -9.98 11.19 3.47
N LYS A 4 -10.64 10.32 2.71
CA LYS A 4 -11.44 9.21 3.25
C LYS A 4 -10.56 7.97 3.41
N PRO A 5 -10.73 7.15 4.47
CA PRO A 5 -10.00 5.90 4.60
C PRO A 5 -10.22 5.03 3.36
N ALA A 6 -9.17 4.36 2.91
CA ALA A 6 -9.27 3.50 1.75
C ALA A 6 -10.13 2.27 2.09
N THR A 7 -11.01 1.87 1.18
CA THR A 7 -11.89 0.72 1.39
C THR A 7 -11.15 -0.58 1.14
N ARG A 8 -11.70 -1.70 1.63
CA ARG A 8 -11.18 -3.03 1.34
C ARG A 8 -11.05 -3.30 -0.17
N SER A 9 -11.98 -2.79 -0.96
CA SER A 9 -11.97 -2.91 -2.43
C SER A 9 -10.81 -2.14 -3.06
N ASP A 10 -10.48 -0.96 -2.54
CA ASP A 10 -9.34 -0.17 -3.01
C ASP A 10 -8.02 -0.92 -2.77
N TRP A 11 -7.88 -1.52 -1.59
CA TRP A 11 -6.73 -2.34 -1.23
C TRP A 11 -6.62 -3.60 -2.10
N ALA A 12 -7.75 -4.22 -2.43
CA ALA A 12 -7.77 -5.41 -3.29
C ALA A 12 -7.33 -5.11 -4.72
N ARG A 13 -7.58 -3.90 -5.23
CA ARG A 13 -7.21 -3.48 -6.60
C ARG A 13 -5.75 -3.13 -6.75
N VAL A 14 -5.04 -2.83 -5.66
CA VAL A 14 -3.61 -2.50 -5.71
C VAL A 14 -2.82 -3.70 -6.21
N GLU A 15 -2.00 -3.49 -7.23
CA GLU A 15 -1.18 -4.52 -7.83
C GLU A 15 0.17 -4.64 -7.10
N LEU A 16 0.82 -5.80 -7.21
CA LEU A 16 2.18 -5.95 -6.71
C LEU A 16 3.13 -5.08 -7.56
N GLY A 17 4.14 -4.50 -6.93
CA GLY A 17 5.04 -3.53 -7.57
C GLY A 17 4.51 -2.09 -7.59
N THR A 18 3.28 -1.85 -7.14
CA THR A 18 2.74 -0.48 -7.01
C THR A 18 3.47 0.25 -5.88
N GLN A 19 3.92 1.49 -6.14
CA GLN A 19 4.42 2.38 -5.10
C GLN A 19 3.23 3.10 -4.44
N VAL A 20 3.16 3.02 -3.12
CA VAL A 20 2.05 3.55 -2.33
C VAL A 20 2.54 4.32 -1.12
N SER A 21 1.73 5.26 -0.67
CA SER A 21 1.85 5.92 0.63
C SER A 21 0.64 5.55 1.50
N LEU A 22 0.91 5.18 2.75
CA LEU A 22 -0.10 4.98 3.78
C LEU A 22 -0.04 6.10 4.79
N SER A 23 -1.18 6.73 5.03
CA SER A 23 -1.34 7.75 6.05
C SER A 23 -2.51 7.42 6.98
N GLY A 24 -2.50 7.99 8.19
CA GLY A 24 -3.57 7.88 9.17
C GLY A 24 -3.62 9.14 10.01
N ASN A 25 -4.82 9.65 10.30
CA ASN A 25 -5.02 10.89 11.06
C ASN A 25 -4.22 12.09 10.50
N GLY A 26 -4.07 12.16 9.18
CA GLY A 26 -3.32 13.22 8.50
C GLY A 26 -1.80 13.09 8.53
N GLN A 27 -1.24 12.02 9.09
CA GLN A 27 0.21 11.77 9.14
C GLN A 27 0.62 10.61 8.23
N LEU A 28 1.74 10.75 7.53
CA LEU A 28 2.35 9.67 6.77
C LEU A 28 2.89 8.61 7.75
N LEU A 29 2.43 7.37 7.60
CA LEU A 29 2.85 6.24 8.42
C LEU A 29 3.97 5.46 7.74
N HIS A 30 3.87 5.28 6.42
CA HIS A 30 4.83 4.51 5.63
C HIS A 30 4.65 4.75 4.13
N GLN A 31 5.73 4.61 3.37
CA GLN A 31 5.74 4.75 1.92
C GLN A 31 6.69 3.70 1.33
N GLY A 32 6.26 3.04 0.26
CA GLY A 32 7.08 2.00 -0.37
C GLY A 32 6.35 1.22 -1.45
N THR A 33 6.94 0.10 -1.85
CA THR A 33 6.40 -0.80 -2.88
C THR A 33 5.58 -1.92 -2.26
N VAL A 34 4.40 -2.20 -2.82
CA VAL A 34 3.60 -3.37 -2.42
C VAL A 34 4.25 -4.65 -2.94
N VAL A 35 4.67 -5.53 -2.04
CA VAL A 35 5.36 -6.79 -2.37
C VAL A 35 4.50 -8.03 -2.15
N ALA A 36 3.45 -7.92 -1.32
CA ALA A 36 2.45 -8.97 -1.14
C ALA A 36 1.11 -8.37 -0.74
N LYS A 37 0.02 -9.08 -1.03
CA LYS A 37 -1.32 -8.72 -0.60
C LYS A 37 -2.19 -9.94 -0.36
N THR A 38 -3.18 -9.81 0.51
CA THR A 38 -4.28 -10.77 0.54
C THR A 38 -5.19 -10.54 -0.67
N THR A 39 -5.67 -11.59 -1.35
CA THR A 39 -6.60 -11.49 -2.48
C THR A 39 -7.82 -10.63 -2.17
N SER A 40 -8.29 -10.67 -0.92
CA SER A 40 -9.47 -9.93 -0.49
C SER A 40 -9.21 -8.47 -0.09
N GLY A 41 -7.99 -7.94 -0.23
CA GLY A 41 -7.65 -6.57 0.17
C GLY A 41 -7.64 -6.30 1.68
N SER A 42 -7.69 -7.35 2.52
CA SER A 42 -7.65 -7.20 3.98
C SER A 42 -6.31 -6.70 4.53
N ALA A 43 -5.20 -7.02 3.84
CA ALA A 43 -3.86 -6.58 4.21
C ALA A 43 -2.93 -6.42 3.00
N LEU A 44 -1.97 -5.51 3.14
CA LEU A 44 -0.86 -5.25 2.22
C LEU A 44 0.47 -5.36 2.97
N TRP A 45 1.51 -5.86 2.31
CA TRP A 45 2.90 -5.77 2.75
C TRP A 45 3.62 -4.79 1.86
N ILE A 46 4.21 -3.77 2.48
CA ILE A 46 4.91 -2.69 1.81
C ILE A 46 6.38 -2.74 2.24
N VAL A 47 7.28 -2.57 1.28
CA VAL A 47 8.72 -2.43 1.51
C VAL A 47 9.14 -1.01 1.14
N SER A 48 9.65 -0.26 2.09
CA SER A 48 10.17 1.10 1.87
C SER A 48 11.57 1.09 1.24
N ALA A 49 12.03 2.27 0.81
CA ALA A 49 13.34 2.43 0.19
C ALA A 49 14.52 1.99 1.09
N ASN A 50 14.35 2.06 2.41
CA ASN A 50 15.32 1.55 3.40
C ASN A 50 15.20 0.03 3.66
N ARG A 51 14.43 -0.70 2.85
CA ARG A 51 14.17 -2.16 2.94
C ARG A 51 13.40 -2.60 4.19
N GLU A 52 12.78 -1.68 4.91
CA GLU A 52 11.87 -2.04 5.99
C GLU A 52 10.56 -2.60 5.41
N ARG A 53 10.18 -3.81 5.83
CA ARG A 53 8.93 -4.44 5.44
C ARG A 53 7.89 -4.30 6.54
N ARG A 54 6.75 -3.70 6.23
CA ARG A 54 5.62 -3.57 7.17
C ARG A 54 4.32 -4.11 6.57
N MET A 55 3.51 -4.72 7.43
CA MET A 55 2.15 -5.17 7.08
C MET A 55 1.13 -4.16 7.61
N TYR A 56 0.19 -3.78 6.76
CA TYR A 56 -0.95 -2.94 7.15
C TYR A 56 -2.25 -3.68 6.92
N ARG A 57 -3.26 -3.38 7.74
CA ARG A 57 -4.62 -3.89 7.59
C ARG A 57 -5.57 -2.75 7.20
N ASN A 58 -6.57 -3.08 6.40
CA ASN A 58 -7.56 -2.10 5.94
C ASN A 58 -8.40 -1.51 7.09
N GLY A 59 -8.78 -2.35 8.08
CA GLY A 59 -9.67 -1.96 9.19
C GLY A 59 -9.10 -0.96 10.20
N SER A 60 -7.92 -0.41 9.95
CA SER A 60 -7.23 0.54 10.84
C SER A 60 -7.48 2.01 10.49
N GLY A 61 -8.39 2.31 9.57
CA GLY A 61 -8.72 3.69 9.18
C GLY A 61 -7.64 4.37 8.33
N HIS A 62 -6.74 3.60 7.73
CA HIS A 62 -5.66 4.16 6.92
C HIS A 62 -6.16 4.68 5.57
N HIS A 63 -5.54 5.75 5.10
CA HIS A 63 -5.66 6.25 3.73
C HIS A 63 -4.54 5.64 2.90
N LEU A 64 -4.90 5.10 1.74
CA LEU A 64 -3.97 4.54 0.78
C LEU A 64 -3.92 5.44 -0.46
N THR A 65 -2.74 5.96 -0.76
CA THR A 65 -2.47 6.73 -1.98
C THR A 65 -1.58 5.89 -2.90
N VAL A 66 -1.97 5.78 -4.17
CA VAL A 66 -1.10 5.22 -5.21
C VAL A 66 -0.24 6.35 -5.76
N GLU A 67 1.07 6.23 -5.59
CA GLU A 67 2.05 7.21 -6.06
C GLU A 67 2.51 6.87 -7.48
N GLU A 68 2.83 5.59 -7.71
CA GLU A 68 3.26 5.09 -9.00
C GLU A 68 2.68 3.69 -9.25
N ALA A 69 2.08 3.51 -10.42
CA ALA A 69 1.57 2.22 -10.87
C ALA A 69 2.75 1.25 -11.11
N PRO A 70 2.54 -0.07 -11.03
CA PRO A 70 3.62 -1.01 -11.24
C PRO A 70 4.13 -0.91 -12.68
N GLN A 71 5.44 -0.73 -12.84
CA GLN A 71 6.07 -0.78 -14.15
C GLN A 71 6.01 -2.22 -14.66
N LYS A 72 5.21 -2.46 -15.71
CA LYS A 72 5.15 -3.76 -16.39
C LYS A 72 6.55 -4.18 -16.84
N GLY A 73 7.11 -5.20 -16.19
CA GLY A 73 8.44 -5.74 -16.47
C GLY A 73 9.45 -5.66 -15.33
N SER A 74 9.17 -4.90 -14.27
CA SER A 74 10.04 -4.83 -13.10
C SER A 74 9.76 -6.03 -12.17
N ARG A 75 10.59 -7.06 -12.26
CA ARG A 75 10.61 -8.15 -11.27
C ARG A 75 10.93 -7.52 -9.92
N VAL A 76 9.94 -7.47 -9.02
CA VAL A 76 10.18 -7.15 -7.61
C VAL A 76 11.16 -8.20 -7.07
N PRO A 77 12.40 -7.84 -6.71
CA PRO A 77 13.31 -8.79 -6.11
C PRO A 77 12.77 -9.17 -4.72
N LEU A 78 12.63 -10.48 -4.48
CA LEU A 78 12.26 -11.07 -3.19
C LEU A 78 13.39 -10.90 -2.18
#